data_AF-A0A1I8AGN3-F1
#
_entry.id   AF-A0A1I8AGN3-F1
#
_cell.length_a   1.000
_cell.length_b   1.000
_cell.length_c   1.000
_cell.angle_alpha   90.00
_cell.angle_beta   90.00
_cell.angle_gamma   90.00
#
_symmetry.space_group_name_H-M   'P 1'
#
loop_
_entity.id
_entity.type
_entity.pdbx_description
1 polymer ?
#
loop_
_entity_poly.entity_id
_entity_poly.type
_entity_poly.pdbx_seq_one_letter_code
_entity_poly.pdbx_strand_id
1 'polypeptide(L)'
;MMAVFCTNSINIIAGVNGVEAGQTVVIAGSIVVFNLLQLHRLESQEWQHILSICFLLPLCGTACGLLRFNWYPARVFVGDTFCYWAGMTIAVAGILGHFSKTMILFLLPQVFNFVYSLPQLFHLVPCPRHRLPKFDSEKNVVGMSFAEFKASEAKPLGHVALKIFELVGLLHREDFEKDGEMWIRISNLTILNLILKFSGPMREDTLTACFLVLQVAFSFVGLIIRFHLAGLVYDVVN
;
A
#
# COMPACT_ATOMS: atom_id res chain seq x y z
N MET A 1 6.89 16.47 3.87
CA MET A 1 5.98 15.64 3.05
C MET A 1 6.12 14.14 3.29
N MET A 2 7.34 13.59 3.40
CA MET A 2 7.57 12.14 3.55
C MET A 2 6.83 11.49 4.74
N ALA A 3 6.86 12.12 5.92
CA ALA A 3 6.15 11.59 7.09
C ALA A 3 4.63 11.48 6.85
N VAL A 4 4.01 12.55 6.34
CA VAL A 4 2.58 12.59 6.00
C VAL A 4 2.23 11.51 4.96
N PHE A 5 3.10 11.30 3.97
CA PHE A 5 2.89 10.24 3.00
C PHE A 5 2.96 8.86 3.66
N CYS A 6 4.02 8.55 4.43
CA CYS A 6 4.21 7.22 5.01
C CYS A 6 3.03 6.83 5.92
N THR A 7 2.60 7.73 6.81
CA THR A 7 1.49 7.48 7.74
C THR A 7 0.17 7.22 7.02
N ASN A 8 -0.18 8.06 6.05
CA ASN A 8 -1.43 7.90 5.31
C ASN A 8 -1.39 6.74 4.32
N SER A 9 -0.22 6.46 3.72
CA SER A 9 -0.09 5.43 2.69
C SER A 9 -0.31 4.00 3.23
N ILE A 10 0.14 3.73 4.45
CA ILE A 10 -0.22 2.49 5.18
C ILE A 10 -1.71 2.51 5.51
N ASN A 11 -2.23 3.64 5.99
CA ASN A 11 -3.62 3.74 6.44
C ASN A 11 -4.67 3.57 5.32
N ILE A 12 -4.34 3.89 4.08
CA ILE A 12 -5.25 3.70 2.93
C ILE A 12 -5.17 2.29 2.32
N ILE A 13 -4.22 1.45 2.75
CA ILE A 13 -4.19 0.01 2.47
C ILE A 13 -4.55 -0.72 3.78
N ALA A 14 -5.83 -0.65 4.11
CA ALA A 14 -6.37 -1.11 5.39
C ALA A 14 -7.75 -1.76 5.21
N GLY A 15 -8.26 -2.35 6.29
CA GLY A 15 -9.61 -2.91 6.36
C GLY A 15 -9.71 -4.38 6.00
N VAL A 16 -8.60 -5.11 6.01
CA VAL A 16 -8.51 -6.57 5.85
C VAL A 16 -7.58 -7.11 6.94
N ASN A 17 -7.98 -8.18 7.61
CA ASN A 17 -7.28 -8.73 8.77
C ASN A 17 -5.79 -9.02 8.48
N GLY A 18 -4.90 -8.37 9.25
CA GLY A 18 -3.46 -8.54 9.16
C GLY A 18 -2.74 -7.65 8.14
N VAL A 19 -3.45 -6.85 7.34
CA VAL A 19 -2.83 -6.12 6.22
C VAL A 19 -1.94 -4.96 6.67
N GLU A 20 -2.34 -4.20 7.68
CA GLU A 20 -1.62 -3.02 8.17
C GLU A 20 -0.36 -3.41 8.94
N ALA A 21 -0.49 -4.36 9.87
CA ALA A 21 0.65 -4.88 10.63
C ALA A 21 1.56 -5.73 9.74
N GLY A 22 1.00 -6.54 8.85
CA GLY A 22 1.77 -7.40 7.94
C GLY A 22 2.65 -6.59 6.99
N GLN A 23 2.10 -5.56 6.33
CA GLN A 23 2.90 -4.74 5.41
C GLN A 23 3.99 -3.97 6.15
N THR A 24 3.71 -3.50 7.37
CA THR A 24 4.69 -2.83 8.23
C THR A 24 5.87 -3.74 8.54
N VAL A 25 5.61 -5.01 8.91
CA VAL A 25 6.66 -6.00 9.16
C VAL A 25 7.51 -6.23 7.91
N VAL A 26 6.89 -6.38 6.74
CA VAL A 26 7.62 -6.60 5.47
C VAL A 26 8.48 -5.38 5.13
N ILE A 27 7.93 -4.17 5.20
CA ILE A 27 8.66 -2.93 4.88
C ILE A 27 9.82 -2.72 5.84
N ALA A 28 9.57 -2.76 7.15
CA ALA A 28 10.59 -2.55 8.17
C ALA A 28 11.66 -3.64 8.10
N GLY A 29 11.28 -4.91 7.90
CA GLY A 29 12.22 -6.01 7.68
C GLY A 29 13.08 -5.81 6.43
N SER A 30 12.50 -5.33 5.33
CA SER A 30 13.23 -5.03 4.09
C SER A 30 14.27 -3.92 4.30
N ILE A 31 13.91 -2.86 5.03
CA ILE A 31 14.84 -1.76 5.35
C ILE A 31 15.94 -2.24 6.32
N VAL A 32 15.61 -3.09 7.30
CA VAL A 32 16.62 -3.71 8.17
C VAL A 32 17.62 -4.53 7.36
N VAL A 33 17.16 -5.38 6.44
CA VAL A 33 18.05 -6.14 5.54
C VAL A 33 18.91 -5.19 4.71
N PHE A 34 18.33 -4.14 4.14
CA PHE A 34 19.07 -3.11 3.42
C PHE A 34 20.17 -2.46 4.27
N ASN A 35 19.86 -2.07 5.51
CA ASN A 35 20.84 -1.46 6.41
C ASN A 35 21.98 -2.43 6.77
N LEU A 36 21.68 -3.70 7.02
CA LEU A 36 22.70 -4.72 7.28
C LEU A 36 23.62 -4.92 6.07
N LEU A 37 23.06 -4.95 4.86
CA LEU A 37 23.85 -5.02 3.63
C LEU A 37 24.72 -3.79 3.42
N GLN A 38 24.24 -2.61 3.79
CA GLN A 38 25.01 -1.36 3.69
C GLN A 38 26.13 -1.29 4.72
N LEU A 39 25.90 -1.74 5.95
CA LEU A 39 26.93 -1.84 6.99
C LEU A 39 28.08 -2.76 6.56
N HIS A 40 27.77 -3.84 5.83
CA HIS A 40 28.79 -4.73 5.30
C HIS A 40 29.58 -4.12 4.12
N ARG A 41 29.00 -3.16 3.39
CA ARG A 41 29.57 -2.59 2.15
C ARG A 41 30.24 -1.23 2.31
N LEU A 42 29.87 -0.44 3.32
CA LEU A 42 30.22 0.99 3.43
C LEU A 42 30.66 1.34 4.85
N GLU A 43 31.94 1.70 5.03
CA GLU A 43 32.48 2.16 6.33
C GLU A 43 32.04 3.59 6.69
N SER A 44 31.73 4.45 5.72
CA SER A 44 31.56 5.90 5.97
C SER A 44 30.16 6.35 6.43
N GLN A 45 29.18 5.44 6.50
CA GLN A 45 27.78 5.75 6.89
C GLN A 45 27.24 4.79 7.96
N GLU A 46 28.14 4.23 8.78
CA GLU A 46 27.81 3.18 9.75
C GLU A 46 26.76 3.66 10.76
N TRP A 47 26.94 4.86 11.31
CA TRP A 47 26.07 5.43 12.33
C TRP A 47 24.61 5.57 11.86
N GLN A 48 24.40 6.05 10.62
CA GLN A 48 23.08 6.26 10.02
C GLN A 48 22.30 4.94 9.90
N HIS A 49 22.98 3.89 9.44
CA HIS A 49 22.38 2.57 9.27
C HIS A 49 22.14 1.88 10.61
N ILE A 50 23.05 2.00 11.58
CA ILE A 50 22.85 1.50 12.96
C ILE A 50 21.66 2.21 13.62
N LEU A 51 21.59 3.54 13.55
CA LEU A 51 20.48 4.31 14.11
C LEU A 51 19.14 3.87 13.53
N SER A 52 19.08 3.67 12.21
CA SER A 52 17.87 3.14 11.58
C SER A 52 17.50 1.74 12.07
N ILE A 53 18.47 0.84 12.25
CA ILE A 53 18.21 -0.51 12.79
C ILE A 53 17.65 -0.42 14.21
N CYS A 54 18.18 0.48 15.05
CA CYS A 54 17.70 0.72 16.40
C CYS A 54 16.22 1.15 16.45
N PHE A 55 15.71 1.86 15.44
CA PHE A 55 14.28 2.18 15.33
C PHE A 55 13.45 1.03 14.75
N LEU A 56 13.97 0.36 13.71
CA LEU A 56 13.18 -0.57 12.91
C LEU A 56 13.09 -1.98 13.50
N LEU A 57 14.10 -2.45 14.25
CA LEU A 57 14.00 -3.74 14.93
C LEU A 57 12.90 -3.76 16.01
N PRO A 58 12.80 -2.75 16.91
CA PRO A 58 11.66 -2.64 17.82
C PRO A 58 10.31 -2.54 17.10
N LEU A 59 10.24 -1.78 16.00
CA LEU A 59 9.03 -1.70 15.16
C LEU A 59 8.65 -3.09 14.63
N CYS A 60 9.59 -3.82 14.03
CA CYS A 60 9.35 -5.19 13.55
C CYS A 60 8.87 -6.11 14.68
N GLY A 61 9.55 -6.12 15.83
CA GLY A 61 9.23 -7.01 16.94
C GLY A 61 7.84 -6.77 17.52
N THR A 62 7.50 -5.51 17.78
CA THR A 62 6.18 -5.13 18.29
C THR A 62 5.07 -5.28 17.25
N ALA A 63 5.34 -4.98 15.96
CA ALA A 63 4.39 -5.23 14.88
C ALA A 63 4.13 -6.73 14.67
N CYS A 64 5.15 -7.60 14.79
CA CYS A 64 4.96 -9.05 14.79
C CYS A 64 4.11 -9.51 15.98
N GLY A 65 4.35 -8.94 17.17
CA GLY A 65 3.54 -9.17 18.36
C GLY A 65 2.08 -8.81 18.15
N LEU A 66 1.80 -7.64 17.56
CA LEU A 66 0.45 -7.21 17.20
C LEU A 66 -0.17 -8.10 16.11
N LEU A 67 0.59 -8.43 15.07
CA LEU A 67 0.16 -9.29 13.97
C LEU A 67 -0.30 -10.66 14.48
N ARG A 68 0.31 -11.21 15.55
CA ARG A 68 -0.15 -12.47 16.15
C ARG A 68 -1.61 -12.43 16.65
N PHE A 69 -2.13 -11.25 17.00
CA PHE A 69 -3.52 -11.04 17.44
C PHE A 69 -4.40 -10.45 16.34
N ASN A 70 -3.81 -9.72 15.39
CA ASN A 70 -4.50 -9.08 14.28
C ASN A 70 -4.57 -9.95 13.01
N TRP A 71 -3.78 -11.03 12.91
CA TRP A 71 -3.87 -11.99 11.81
C TRP A 71 -5.26 -12.66 11.79
N TYR A 72 -5.72 -13.00 10.59
CA TYR A 72 -7.03 -13.61 10.39
C TYR A 72 -7.18 -14.94 11.16
N PRO A 73 -8.31 -15.16 11.86
CA PRO A 73 -9.36 -14.19 12.17
C PRO A 73 -8.91 -13.22 13.28
N ALA A 74 -9.00 -11.91 13.03
CA ALA A 74 -8.45 -10.91 13.96
C ALA A 74 -9.22 -10.89 15.29
N ARG A 75 -8.47 -10.82 16.39
CA ARG A 75 -8.99 -10.60 17.75
C ARG A 75 -8.92 -9.14 18.17
N VAL A 76 -8.05 -8.36 17.52
CA VAL A 76 -7.85 -6.93 17.76
C VAL A 76 -7.63 -6.21 16.43
N PHE A 77 -8.09 -4.97 16.34
CA PHE A 77 -7.78 -4.08 15.23
C PHE A 77 -6.68 -3.10 15.62
N VAL A 78 -5.84 -2.74 14.64
CA VAL A 78 -4.67 -1.87 14.89
C VAL A 78 -5.06 -0.38 15.01
N GLY A 79 -6.05 0.04 14.23
CA GLY A 79 -6.53 1.42 14.13
C GLY A 79 -5.51 2.41 13.56
N ASP A 80 -5.94 3.67 13.40
CA ASP A 80 -5.10 4.76 12.89
C ASP A 80 -3.85 4.99 13.74
N THR A 81 -3.94 4.72 15.06
CA THR A 81 -2.83 4.83 16.01
C THR A 81 -1.61 4.04 15.53
N PHE A 82 -1.80 2.79 15.11
CA PHE A 82 -0.72 1.97 14.62
C PHE A 82 -0.20 2.47 13.26
N CYS A 83 -1.09 2.79 12.31
CA CYS A 83 -0.69 3.26 10.98
C CYS A 83 0.17 4.53 11.06
N TYR A 84 -0.21 5.47 11.92
CA TYR A 84 0.53 6.70 12.14
C TYR A 84 1.87 6.46 12.85
N TRP A 85 1.87 5.60 13.86
CA TRP A 85 3.10 5.24 14.56
C TRP A 85 4.11 4.50 13.66
N ALA A 86 3.65 3.51 12.90
CA ALA A 86 4.46 2.74 11.95
C ALA A 86 5.02 3.64 10.84
N GLY A 87 4.15 4.41 10.18
CA GLY A 87 4.55 5.30 9.10
C GLY A 87 5.52 6.39 9.54
N MET A 88 5.33 6.96 10.74
CA MET A 88 6.27 7.94 11.30
C MET A 88 7.62 7.31 11.62
N THR A 89 7.63 6.13 12.23
CA THR A 89 8.88 5.43 12.58
C THR A 89 9.71 5.10 11.33
N ILE A 90 9.06 4.61 10.28
CA ILE A 90 9.70 4.34 8.98
C ILE A 90 10.24 5.64 8.37
N ALA A 91 9.45 6.72 8.36
CA ALA A 91 9.88 8.00 7.81
C ALA A 91 11.07 8.60 8.57
N VAL A 92 11.06 8.57 9.91
CA VAL A 92 12.17 9.05 10.74
C VAL A 92 13.44 8.26 10.47
N ALA A 93 13.35 6.93 10.39
CA ALA A 93 14.48 6.07 10.05
C ALA A 93 15.07 6.42 8.67
N GLY A 94 14.24 6.64 7.65
CA GLY A 94 14.69 7.03 6.31
C GLY A 94 15.23 8.44 6.19
N ILE A 95 14.71 9.39 6.98
CA ILE A 95 15.17 10.79 6.98
C ILE A 95 16.51 10.91 7.71
N LEU A 96 16.58 10.44 8.96
CA LEU A 96 17.81 10.50 9.77
C LEU A 96 18.90 9.57 9.23
N GLY A 97 18.51 8.47 8.57
CA GLY A 97 19.42 7.56 7.91
C GLY A 97 19.92 8.02 6.53
N HIS A 98 19.44 9.16 6.02
CA HIS A 98 19.79 9.70 4.70
C HIS A 98 19.53 8.77 3.49
N PHE A 99 18.69 7.74 3.64
CA PHE A 99 18.31 6.82 2.55
C PHE A 99 16.83 6.93 2.14
N SER A 100 16.22 8.08 2.40
CA SER A 100 14.83 8.44 2.04
C SER A 100 14.42 8.06 0.60
N LYS A 101 15.32 8.25 -0.38
CA LYS A 101 15.08 7.83 -1.79
C LYS A 101 14.93 6.31 -1.91
N THR A 102 15.81 5.54 -1.26
CA THR A 102 15.74 4.07 -1.22
C THR A 102 14.53 3.59 -0.44
N MET A 103 14.18 4.26 0.65
CA MET A 103 13.01 3.93 1.47
C MET A 103 11.71 3.94 0.65
N ILE A 104 11.55 4.92 -0.25
CA ILE A 104 10.39 4.99 -1.15
C ILE A 104 10.29 3.76 -2.08
N LEU A 105 11.42 3.14 -2.44
CA LEU A 105 11.42 1.90 -3.25
C LEU A 105 10.82 0.71 -2.47
N PHE A 106 10.98 0.66 -1.15
CA PHE A 106 10.31 -0.33 -0.30
C PHE A 106 8.83 -0.02 -0.08
N LEU A 107 8.38 1.18 -0.42
CA LEU A 107 7.00 1.64 -0.34
C LEU A 107 6.29 1.62 -1.72
N LEU A 108 6.84 0.92 -2.71
CA LEU A 108 6.27 0.90 -4.07
C LEU A 108 4.78 0.50 -4.11
N PRO A 109 4.32 -0.55 -3.40
CA PRO A 109 2.88 -0.87 -3.35
C PRO A 109 2.04 0.24 -2.72
N GLN A 110 2.55 0.91 -1.70
CA GLN A 110 1.92 2.06 -1.02
C GLN A 110 1.81 3.26 -1.97
N VAL A 111 2.88 3.57 -2.69
CA VAL A 111 2.91 4.62 -3.74
C VAL A 111 1.92 4.29 -4.84
N PHE A 112 1.92 3.06 -5.34
CA PHE A 112 0.99 2.61 -6.37
C PHE A 112 -0.46 2.74 -5.91
N ASN A 113 -0.81 2.23 -4.72
CA ASN A 113 -2.16 2.33 -4.19
C ASN A 113 -2.58 3.80 -4.01
N PHE A 114 -1.69 4.64 -3.50
CA PHE A 114 -1.97 6.07 -3.36
C PHE A 114 -2.31 6.72 -4.71
N VAL A 115 -1.46 6.51 -5.73
CA VAL A 115 -1.66 7.04 -7.09
C VAL A 115 -2.95 6.51 -7.72
N TYR A 116 -3.18 5.19 -7.61
CA TYR A 116 -4.39 4.55 -8.12
C TYR A 116 -5.66 5.08 -7.44
N SER A 117 -5.59 5.36 -6.13
CA SER A 117 -6.69 5.94 -5.34
C SER A 117 -6.94 7.43 -5.58
N LEU A 118 -6.04 8.19 -6.24
CA LEU A 118 -6.13 9.65 -6.34
C LEU A 118 -7.47 10.16 -6.90
N PRO A 119 -8.07 9.56 -7.94
CA PRO A 119 -9.34 10.05 -8.47
C PRO A 119 -10.46 10.02 -7.42
N GLN A 120 -10.46 9.02 -6.54
CA GLN A 120 -11.40 8.95 -5.41
C GLN A 120 -10.98 9.89 -4.27
N LEU A 121 -9.71 9.90 -3.87
CA LEU A 121 -9.23 10.73 -2.75
C LEU A 121 -9.44 12.23 -2.99
N PHE A 122 -9.23 12.70 -4.23
CA PHE A 122 -9.46 14.09 -4.62
C PHE A 122 -10.91 14.38 -5.04
N HIS A 123 -11.83 13.41 -4.88
CA HIS A 123 -13.23 13.54 -5.27
C HIS A 123 -13.38 14.03 -6.72
N LEU A 124 -12.53 13.49 -7.61
CA LEU A 124 -12.73 13.59 -9.07
C LEU A 124 -13.78 12.58 -9.53
N VAL A 125 -13.90 11.49 -8.79
CA VAL A 125 -14.91 10.45 -8.90
C VAL A 125 -15.48 10.23 -7.49
N PRO A 126 -16.78 9.95 -7.33
CA PRO A 126 -17.37 9.71 -6.01
C PRO A 126 -16.59 8.67 -5.20
N CYS A 127 -16.27 9.03 -3.96
CA CYS A 127 -15.49 8.22 -3.04
C CYS A 127 -16.38 7.75 -1.88
N PRO A 128 -16.72 6.46 -1.82
CA PRO A 128 -17.41 5.90 -0.65
C PRO A 128 -16.57 6.09 0.61
N ARG A 129 -17.24 6.19 1.76
CA ARG A 129 -16.57 6.27 3.08
C ARG A 129 -15.70 5.04 3.35
N HIS A 130 -16.16 3.87 2.93
CA HIS A 130 -15.45 2.60 3.08
C HIS A 130 -15.18 1.99 1.71
N ARG A 131 -13.90 1.73 1.42
CA ARG A 131 -13.41 1.18 0.15
C ARG A 131 -12.79 -0.22 0.29
N LEU A 132 -12.91 -0.82 1.47
CA LEU A 132 -12.43 -2.19 1.72
C LEU A 132 -13.24 -3.21 0.90
N PRO A 133 -12.66 -4.38 0.59
CA PRO A 133 -13.37 -5.51 -0.02
C PRO A 133 -14.68 -5.86 0.72
N LYS A 134 -15.67 -6.37 -0.01
CA LYS A 134 -16.97 -6.74 0.58
C LYS A 134 -16.96 -8.22 0.97
N PHE A 135 -17.25 -8.50 2.23
CA PHE A 135 -17.36 -9.86 2.74
C PHE A 135 -18.70 -10.51 2.34
N ASP A 136 -18.64 -11.75 1.87
CA ASP A 136 -19.78 -12.63 1.58
C ASP A 136 -19.81 -13.73 2.66
N SER A 137 -20.83 -13.66 3.53
CA SER A 137 -20.99 -14.59 4.65
C SER A 137 -21.38 -16.01 4.23
N GLU A 138 -22.02 -16.19 3.07
CA GLU A 138 -22.45 -17.51 2.61
C GLU A 138 -21.27 -18.30 2.08
N LYS A 139 -20.37 -17.63 1.35
CA LYS A 139 -19.19 -18.25 0.73
C LYS A 139 -17.92 -18.13 1.58
N ASN A 140 -17.95 -17.32 2.65
CA ASN A 140 -16.81 -17.00 3.50
C ASN A 140 -15.61 -16.46 2.69
N VAL A 141 -15.89 -15.55 1.76
CA VAL A 141 -14.88 -14.90 0.89
C VAL A 141 -15.07 -13.40 0.90
N VAL A 142 -14.03 -12.67 0.52
CA VAL A 142 -14.09 -11.26 0.20
C VAL A 142 -14.07 -11.08 -1.33
N GLY A 143 -14.97 -10.24 -1.82
CA GLY A 143 -15.05 -9.83 -3.22
C GLY A 143 -14.77 -8.34 -3.39
N MET A 144 -14.71 -7.89 -4.64
CA MET A 144 -14.56 -6.46 -4.94
C MET A 144 -15.71 -5.66 -4.30
N SER A 145 -15.38 -4.47 -3.81
CA SER A 145 -16.36 -3.44 -3.48
C SER A 145 -16.44 -2.42 -4.61
N PHE A 146 -17.62 -1.81 -4.74
CA PHE A 146 -17.94 -0.93 -5.86
C PHE A 146 -18.38 0.45 -5.38
N ALA A 147 -18.15 1.46 -6.22
CA ALA A 147 -18.74 2.77 -6.12
C ALA A 147 -19.74 2.93 -7.27
N GLU A 148 -20.98 3.29 -6.94
CA GLU A 148 -22.08 3.50 -7.89
C GLU A 148 -22.51 4.97 -7.82
N PHE A 149 -22.56 5.63 -8.96
CA PHE A 149 -22.89 7.06 -9.07
C PHE A 149 -23.41 7.41 -10.46
N LYS A 150 -24.08 8.55 -10.59
CA LYS A 150 -24.55 9.05 -11.88
C LYS A 150 -23.36 9.50 -12.72
N ALA A 151 -23.41 9.27 -14.02
CA ALA A 151 -22.32 9.68 -14.93
C ALA A 151 -22.00 11.19 -14.84
N SER A 152 -22.98 12.02 -14.50
CA SER A 152 -22.84 13.47 -14.31
C SER A 152 -22.10 13.90 -13.04
N GLU A 153 -21.93 13.01 -12.04
CA GLU A 153 -21.25 13.32 -10.78
C GLU A 153 -19.72 13.24 -10.89
N ALA A 154 -19.20 12.57 -11.91
CA ALA A 154 -17.77 12.49 -12.16
C ALA A 154 -17.24 13.75 -12.87
N LYS A 155 -16.09 14.25 -12.41
CA LYS A 155 -15.44 15.41 -13.05
C LYS A 155 -14.76 14.98 -14.36
N PRO A 156 -14.47 15.90 -15.29
CA PRO A 156 -13.79 15.58 -16.55
C PRO A 156 -12.47 14.82 -16.37
N LEU A 157 -11.63 15.25 -15.40
CA LEU A 157 -10.40 14.55 -15.06
C LEU A 157 -10.65 13.15 -14.48
N GLY A 158 -11.75 12.97 -13.76
CA GLY A 158 -12.19 11.67 -13.26
C GLY A 158 -12.52 10.72 -14.42
N HIS A 159 -13.29 11.18 -15.42
CA HIS A 159 -13.59 10.38 -16.60
C HIS A 159 -12.34 9.98 -17.39
N VAL A 160 -11.39 10.89 -17.55
CA VAL A 160 -10.10 10.59 -18.21
C VAL A 160 -9.35 9.50 -17.43
N ALA A 161 -9.25 9.64 -16.11
CA ALA A 161 -8.58 8.64 -15.26
C ALA A 161 -9.26 7.26 -15.35
N LEU A 162 -10.60 7.21 -15.26
CA LEU A 162 -11.36 5.97 -15.39
C LEU A 162 -11.15 5.31 -16.75
N LYS A 163 -11.16 6.08 -17.84
CA LYS A 163 -10.92 5.57 -19.19
C LYS A 163 -9.49 5.02 -19.35
N ILE A 164 -8.49 5.68 -18.77
CA ILE A 164 -7.10 5.17 -18.76
C ILE A 164 -7.04 3.86 -17.98
N PHE A 165 -7.62 3.78 -16.79
CA PHE A 165 -7.61 2.56 -15.98
C PHE A 165 -8.37 1.41 -16.63
N GLU A 166 -9.44 1.70 -17.35
CA GLU A 166 -10.19 0.73 -18.15
C GLU A 166 -9.34 0.20 -19.32
N LEU A 167 -8.67 1.08 -20.08
CA LEU A 167 -7.79 0.70 -21.19
C LEU A 167 -6.60 -0.15 -20.76
N VAL A 168 -6.00 0.14 -19.60
CA VAL A 168 -4.89 -0.63 -19.03
C VAL A 168 -5.38 -1.90 -18.32
N GLY A 169 -6.70 -2.10 -18.21
CA GLY A 169 -7.29 -3.28 -17.59
C GLY A 169 -7.20 -3.29 -16.06
N LEU A 170 -7.01 -2.13 -15.42
CA LEU A 170 -6.96 -1.98 -13.96
C LEU A 170 -8.34 -1.78 -13.33
N LEU A 171 -9.32 -1.32 -14.10
CA LEU A 171 -10.66 -0.99 -13.62
C LEU A 171 -11.70 -2.03 -14.05
N HIS A 172 -12.58 -2.43 -13.13
CA HIS A 172 -13.86 -3.04 -13.50
C HIS A 172 -14.92 -1.94 -13.57
N ARG A 173 -15.60 -1.82 -14.71
CA ARG A 173 -16.61 -0.78 -14.95
C ARG A 173 -17.84 -1.40 -15.60
N GLU A 174 -19.00 -1.01 -15.09
CA GLU A 174 -20.31 -1.35 -15.64
C GLU A 174 -21.13 -0.05 -15.78
N ASP A 175 -21.59 0.24 -16.99
CA ASP A 175 -22.50 1.35 -17.26
C ASP A 175 -23.92 0.79 -17.38
N PHE A 176 -24.89 1.37 -16.68
CA PHE A 176 -26.27 0.91 -16.65
C PHE A 176 -27.25 2.08 -16.53
N GLU A 177 -28.48 1.89 -16.99
CA GLU A 177 -29.54 2.90 -16.86
C GLU A 177 -30.38 2.61 -15.62
N LYS A 178 -30.63 3.65 -14.82
CA LYS A 178 -31.49 3.57 -13.64
C LYS A 178 -32.25 4.89 -13.48
N ASP A 179 -33.57 4.79 -13.39
CA ASP A 179 -34.49 5.92 -13.25
C ASP A 179 -34.38 6.96 -14.40
N GLY A 180 -34.09 6.50 -15.62
CA GLY A 180 -33.94 7.35 -16.82
C GLY A 180 -32.62 8.13 -16.89
N GLU A 181 -31.67 7.82 -16.01
CA GLU A 181 -30.33 8.40 -15.99
C GLU A 181 -29.26 7.34 -16.19
N MET A 182 -28.13 7.73 -16.77
CA MET A 182 -26.96 6.87 -16.91
C MET A 182 -26.16 6.81 -15.61
N TRP A 183 -26.01 5.60 -15.06
CA TRP A 183 -25.22 5.29 -13.89
C TRP A 183 -23.95 4.54 -14.28
N ILE A 184 -22.91 4.75 -13.49
CA ILE A 184 -21.62 4.10 -13.63
C ILE A 184 -21.33 3.37 -12.32
N ARG A 185 -20.96 2.10 -12.42
CA ARG A 185 -20.45 1.29 -11.33
C ARG A 185 -19.00 0.95 -11.60
N ILE A 186 -18.11 1.33 -10.68
CA ILE A 186 -16.69 1.01 -10.77
C ILE A 186 -16.22 0.21 -9.57
N SER A 187 -15.24 -0.68 -9.75
CA SER A 187 -14.50 -1.22 -8.61
C SER A 187 -13.84 -0.09 -7.83
N ASN A 188 -13.86 -0.13 -6.50
CA ASN A 188 -13.15 0.83 -5.68
C ASN A 188 -11.66 0.84 -6.01
N LEU A 189 -11.07 2.03 -6.11
CA LEU A 189 -9.72 2.23 -6.64
C LEU A 189 -8.66 1.97 -5.56
N THR A 190 -8.55 0.72 -5.10
CA THR A 190 -7.53 0.27 -4.14
C THR A 190 -6.82 -0.97 -4.65
N ILE A 191 -5.57 -1.17 -4.23
CA ILE A 191 -4.77 -2.34 -4.63
C ILE A 191 -5.40 -3.66 -4.17
N LEU A 192 -6.13 -3.66 -3.04
CA LEU A 192 -6.85 -4.84 -2.56
C LEU A 192 -8.00 -5.23 -3.50
N ASN A 193 -8.79 -4.26 -3.97
CA ASN A 193 -9.80 -4.50 -5.00
C ASN A 193 -9.16 -4.91 -6.34
N LEU A 194 -7.99 -4.36 -6.66
CA LEU A 194 -7.27 -4.72 -7.88
C LEU A 194 -6.79 -6.19 -7.86
N ILE A 195 -6.28 -6.67 -6.72
CA ILE A 195 -5.93 -8.09 -6.54
C ILE A 195 -7.16 -8.97 -6.77
N LEU A 196 -8.31 -8.59 -6.18
CA LEU A 196 -9.58 -9.31 -6.34
C LEU A 196 -10.13 -9.25 -7.77
N LYS A 197 -9.90 -8.15 -8.51
CA LYS A 197 -10.26 -8.05 -9.92
C LYS A 197 -9.55 -9.12 -10.76
N PHE A 198 -8.27 -9.34 -10.52
CA PHE A 198 -7.47 -10.30 -11.29
C PHE A 198 -7.58 -11.74 -10.80
N SER A 199 -7.79 -11.93 -9.50
CA SER A 199 -7.74 -13.26 -8.87
C SER A 199 -9.14 -13.82 -8.55
N GLY A 200 -10.18 -13.00 -8.63
CA GLY A 200 -11.53 -13.34 -8.20
C GLY A 200 -11.71 -13.28 -6.67
N PRO A 201 -12.93 -13.58 -6.18
CA PRO A 201 -13.23 -13.66 -4.76
C PRO A 201 -12.40 -14.75 -4.07
N MET A 202 -11.85 -14.44 -2.90
CA MET A 202 -11.00 -15.34 -2.13
C MET A 202 -11.20 -15.16 -0.63
N ARG A 203 -10.67 -16.06 0.18
CA ARG A 203 -10.69 -15.86 1.64
C ARG A 203 -9.86 -14.63 2.03
N GLU A 204 -10.25 -14.01 3.12
CA GLU A 204 -9.65 -12.77 3.60
C GLU A 204 -8.15 -12.90 3.92
N ASP A 205 -7.75 -14.00 4.57
CA ASP A 205 -6.34 -14.32 4.84
C ASP A 205 -5.51 -14.53 3.57
N THR A 206 -6.12 -15.11 2.55
CA THR A 206 -5.50 -15.31 1.25
C THR A 206 -5.25 -13.97 0.57
N LEU A 207 -6.21 -13.04 0.63
CA LEU A 207 -6.04 -11.69 0.10
C LEU A 207 -4.90 -10.95 0.80
N THR A 208 -4.85 -11.00 2.14
CA THR A 208 -3.73 -10.44 2.91
C THR A 208 -2.41 -11.07 2.48
N ALA A 209 -2.33 -12.40 2.39
CA ALA A 209 -1.12 -13.10 1.95
C ALA A 209 -0.68 -12.71 0.53
N CYS A 210 -1.61 -12.61 -0.42
CA CYS A 210 -1.34 -12.15 -1.79
C CYS A 210 -0.73 -10.74 -1.80
N PHE A 211 -1.29 -9.82 -1.00
CA PHE A 211 -0.74 -8.48 -0.88
C PHE A 211 0.66 -8.48 -0.23
N LEU A 212 0.90 -9.28 0.81
CA LEU A 212 2.22 -9.38 1.45
C LEU A 212 3.27 -9.99 0.53
N VAL A 213 2.91 -10.99 -0.28
CA VAL A 213 3.79 -11.55 -1.32
C VAL A 213 4.14 -10.48 -2.34
N LEU A 214 3.17 -9.69 -2.79
CA LEU A 214 3.40 -8.55 -3.68
C LEU A 214 4.35 -7.54 -3.03
N GLN A 215 4.16 -7.22 -1.75
CA GLN A 215 5.04 -6.32 -1.00
C GLN A 215 6.49 -6.83 -0.96
N VAL A 216 6.69 -8.11 -0.63
CA VAL A 216 8.02 -8.73 -0.62
C VAL A 216 8.66 -8.67 -2.00
N ALA A 217 7.91 -8.98 -3.07
CA ALA A 217 8.41 -8.92 -4.44
C ALA A 217 8.87 -7.51 -4.82
N PHE A 218 8.08 -6.48 -4.51
CA PHE A 218 8.47 -5.09 -4.75
C PHE A 218 9.66 -4.64 -3.88
N SER A 219 9.79 -5.14 -2.64
CA SER A 219 10.98 -4.90 -1.84
C SER A 219 12.24 -5.47 -2.49
N PHE A 220 12.18 -6.67 -3.06
CA PHE A 220 13.30 -7.24 -3.83
C PHE A 220 13.64 -6.39 -5.06
N VAL A 221 12.63 -5.94 -5.81
CA VAL A 221 12.82 -4.99 -6.92
C VAL A 221 13.52 -3.72 -6.42
N GLY A 222 13.11 -3.18 -5.27
CA GLY A 222 13.76 -2.03 -4.64
C GLY A 222 15.24 -2.27 -4.32
N LEU A 223 15.60 -3.45 -3.79
CA LEU A 223 17.01 -3.84 -3.55
C LEU A 223 17.79 -3.94 -4.86
N ILE A 224 17.23 -4.56 -5.90
CA ILE A 224 17.87 -4.69 -7.22
C ILE A 224 18.12 -3.30 -7.81
N ILE A 225 17.12 -2.42 -7.79
CA ILE A 225 17.27 -1.04 -8.27
C ILE A 225 18.39 -0.34 -7.50
N ARG A 226 18.40 -0.46 -6.17
CA ARG A 226 19.39 0.20 -5.32
C ARG A 226 20.82 -0.30 -5.57
N PHE A 227 21.02 -1.60 -5.77
CA PHE A 227 22.37 -2.18 -5.82
C PHE A 227 22.91 -2.39 -7.23
N HIS A 228 22.05 -2.51 -8.24
CA HIS A 228 22.47 -2.77 -9.62
C HIS A 228 22.12 -1.64 -10.60
N LEU A 229 21.08 -0.85 -10.30
CA LEU A 229 20.62 0.24 -11.18
C LEU A 229 20.79 1.63 -10.55
N ALA A 230 21.68 1.74 -9.55
CA ALA A 230 21.88 2.97 -8.80
C ALA A 230 22.22 4.16 -9.71
N GLY A 231 23.04 3.96 -10.74
CA GLY A 231 23.44 5.02 -11.67
C GLY A 231 22.31 5.60 -12.53
N LEU A 232 21.14 4.93 -12.60
CA LEU A 232 19.96 5.42 -13.33
C LEU A 232 18.99 6.20 -12.43
N VAL A 233 19.03 5.95 -11.12
CA VAL A 233 18.00 6.43 -10.17
C VAL A 233 18.55 7.47 -9.19
N TYR A 234 19.86 7.43 -8.93
CA TYR A 234 20.54 8.38 -8.07
C TYR A 234 21.45 9.24 -8.95
N ASP A 235 21.35 10.56 -8.80
CA ASP A 235 22.31 11.47 -9.41
C ASP A 235 23.71 11.06 -8.97
N VAL A 236 24.51 10.55 -9.90
CA VAL A 236 25.92 10.32 -9.68
C VAL A 236 26.55 11.70 -9.61
N VAL A 237 26.65 12.25 -8.40
CA VAL A 237 27.54 13.38 -8.16
C VAL A 237 28.96 12.79 -8.23
N ASN A 238 29.57 12.90 -9.40
CA ASN A 238 31.01 12.73 -9.57
C ASN A 238 31.75 13.78 -8.73
#